data_AF-A0A7Z0WDB1-F1
#
_entry.id   AF-A0A7Z0WDB1-F1
#
_cell.length_a   1.000
_cell.length_b   1.000
_cell.length_c   1.000
_cell.angle_alpha   90.00
_cell.angle_beta   90.00
_cell.angle_gamma   90.00
#
_symmetry.space_group_name_H-M   'P 1'
#
loop_
_entity.id
_entity.type
_entity.pdbx_description
1 polymer ?
#
loop_
_entity_poly.entity_id
_entity_poly.type
_entity_poly.pdbx_seq_one_letter_code
_entity_poly.pdbx_strand_id
1 'polypeptide(L)'
;MLSCSALLFPDDTLNVTRLRPADHPDMSDWLTHFTGRARPASNNVDARIREMKPDQRLDAILAEGEFRPAVTYSGGLPAVCFTESSVAGVEYLIRDCGFPPWGIVFDRQWVFEQGGAPVWYYRSEVREELFQLSDRVRTWGVRLDGSDEMKSDWLHEREWRIPVETGTLKIDPDAVVATIIGAPDWKPSPIDVVTVGSGHYVDMLSGEPSTDLSNPYVQEWLGEAPVYPACWEGKEHWTWVDGELCVVP
;
A
#
# COMPACT_ATOMS: atom_id res chain seq x y z
N MET A 1 21.55 17.58 -41.10
CA MET A 1 22.10 17.90 -39.77
C MET A 1 21.32 19.07 -39.22
N LEU A 2 20.29 18.80 -38.42
CA LEU A 2 19.53 19.81 -37.71
C LEU A 2 19.65 19.46 -36.22
N SER A 3 20.20 20.42 -35.48
CA SER A 3 20.56 20.33 -34.07
C SER A 3 19.30 20.19 -33.21
N CYS A 4 19.22 19.12 -32.42
CA CYS A 4 18.29 19.03 -31.29
C CYS A 4 18.70 20.07 -30.26
N SER A 5 17.97 21.18 -30.18
CA SER A 5 18.00 22.05 -29.01
C SER A 5 17.36 21.28 -27.86
N ALA A 6 18.18 20.84 -26.92
CA ALA A 6 17.73 20.42 -25.61
C ALA A 6 16.99 21.61 -24.96
N LEU A 7 15.68 21.46 -24.79
CA LEU A 7 14.93 22.30 -23.85
C LEU A 7 15.43 21.95 -22.46
N LEU A 8 16.39 22.74 -21.98
CA LEU A 8 16.75 22.81 -20.57
C LEU A 8 15.54 23.37 -19.83
N PHE A 9 14.83 22.51 -19.09
CA PHE A 9 13.84 22.96 -18.12
C PHE A 9 14.61 23.70 -17.00
N PRO A 10 14.30 24.98 -16.74
CA PRO A 10 14.97 25.73 -15.70
C PRO A 10 14.47 25.25 -14.33
N ASP A 11 15.42 24.77 -13.51
CA ASP A 11 15.36 24.68 -12.04
C ASP A 11 14.00 24.23 -11.45
N ASP A 12 13.75 22.91 -11.48
CA ASP A 12 12.59 22.22 -10.91
C ASP A 12 12.58 22.31 -9.37
N THR A 13 12.30 23.50 -8.84
CA THR A 13 11.42 23.56 -7.67
C THR A 13 10.02 23.30 -8.18
N LEU A 14 9.69 22.02 -8.37
CA LEU A 14 8.31 21.59 -8.60
C LEU A 14 7.46 22.26 -7.51
N ASN A 15 6.70 23.28 -7.87
CA ASN A 15 5.57 23.74 -7.06
C ASN A 15 4.67 22.51 -6.97
N VAL A 16 4.84 21.72 -5.90
CA VAL A 16 4.02 20.55 -5.64
C VAL A 16 2.60 21.07 -5.53
N THR A 17 1.86 20.88 -6.63
CA THR A 17 0.54 21.46 -6.77
C THR A 17 -0.36 20.58 -5.93
N ARG A 18 -0.86 21.14 -4.82
CA ARG A 18 -1.84 20.46 -3.98
C ARG A 18 -3.07 20.15 -4.81
N LEU A 19 -3.45 18.88 -4.87
CA LEU A 19 -4.70 18.43 -5.46
C LEU A 19 -5.87 19.02 -4.68
N ARG A 20 -6.98 19.23 -5.39
CA ARG A 20 -8.22 19.64 -4.72
C ARG A 20 -8.72 18.49 -3.85
N PRO A 21 -9.21 18.77 -2.62
CA PRO A 21 -9.90 17.77 -1.82
C PRO A 21 -11.03 17.09 -2.59
N ALA A 22 -11.35 15.86 -2.21
CA ALA A 22 -12.46 15.12 -2.78
C ALA A 22 -13.79 15.59 -2.17
N ASP A 23 -14.39 16.62 -2.76
CA ASP A 23 -15.69 17.14 -2.33
C ASP A 23 -16.88 16.38 -2.95
N HIS A 24 -16.64 15.60 -4.02
CA HIS A 24 -17.67 14.81 -4.70
C HIS A 24 -17.85 13.46 -3.99
N PRO A 25 -19.09 12.98 -3.74
CA PRO A 25 -19.34 11.75 -2.98
C PRO A 25 -18.73 10.48 -3.61
N ASP A 26 -18.57 10.48 -4.94
CA ASP A 26 -17.95 9.37 -5.68
C ASP A 26 -16.42 9.51 -5.86
N MET A 27 -15.80 10.49 -5.20
CA MET A 27 -14.35 10.69 -5.16
C MET A 27 -13.82 10.43 -3.75
N SER A 28 -12.54 10.12 -3.64
CA SER A 28 -11.89 9.90 -2.36
C SER A 28 -10.55 10.63 -2.29
N ASP A 29 -10.22 11.14 -1.11
CA ASP A 29 -8.87 11.59 -0.79
C ASP A 29 -7.95 10.42 -0.40
N TRP A 30 -8.45 9.19 -0.47
CA TRP A 30 -7.71 7.99 -0.12
C TRP A 30 -7.58 7.00 -1.29
N LEU A 31 -6.42 6.34 -1.33
CA LEU A 31 -6.09 5.32 -2.30
C LEU A 31 -5.63 4.04 -1.61
N THR A 32 -6.24 2.93 -2.01
CA THR A 32 -5.96 1.62 -1.43
C THR A 32 -5.06 0.81 -2.35
N HIS A 33 -3.94 0.32 -1.84
CA HIS A 33 -3.19 -0.76 -2.46
C HIS A 33 -3.65 -2.09 -1.85
N PHE A 34 -4.48 -2.85 -2.56
CA PHE A 34 -4.82 -4.21 -2.15
C PHE A 34 -3.64 -5.15 -2.37
N THR A 35 -3.37 -6.02 -1.40
CA THR A 35 -2.27 -7.00 -1.47
C THR A 35 -2.69 -8.31 -2.14
N GLY A 36 -3.93 -8.40 -2.61
CA GLY A 36 -4.41 -9.47 -3.48
C GLY A 36 -5.52 -8.98 -4.41
N ARG A 37 -5.99 -9.86 -5.28
CA ARG A 37 -7.07 -9.57 -6.24
C ARG A 37 -8.00 -10.77 -6.39
N ALA A 38 -9.20 -10.53 -6.91
CA ALA A 38 -10.18 -11.55 -7.28
C ALA A 38 -9.78 -12.41 -8.49
N ARG A 39 -8.50 -12.44 -8.85
CA ARG A 39 -7.95 -13.14 -10.01
C ARG A 39 -6.54 -13.66 -9.72
N PRO A 40 -6.09 -14.73 -10.40
CA PRO A 40 -4.73 -15.23 -10.25
C PRO A 40 -3.70 -14.13 -10.55
N ALA A 41 -2.56 -14.19 -9.86
CA ALA A 41 -1.46 -13.28 -10.11
C ALA A 41 -0.92 -13.46 -11.55
N SER A 42 -0.60 -12.35 -12.21
CA SER A 42 0.01 -12.36 -13.54
C SER A 42 1.42 -12.93 -13.49
N ASN A 43 1.86 -13.64 -14.53
CA ASN A 43 3.23 -14.14 -14.68
C ASN A 43 4.30 -13.03 -14.70
N ASN A 44 3.90 -11.77 -14.91
CA ASN A 44 4.80 -10.61 -14.85
C ASN A 44 5.16 -10.17 -13.43
N VAL A 45 4.54 -10.77 -12.41
CA VAL A 45 4.86 -10.53 -11.01
C VAL A 45 5.99 -11.48 -10.59
N ASP A 46 6.91 -11.01 -9.75
CA ASP A 46 7.99 -11.84 -9.19
C ASP A 46 7.43 -13.15 -8.60
N ALA A 47 8.12 -14.28 -8.84
CA ALA A 47 7.65 -15.60 -8.41
C ALA A 47 7.39 -15.68 -6.90
N ARG A 48 8.24 -15.06 -6.08
CA ARG A 48 8.07 -15.05 -4.63
C ARG A 48 6.82 -14.28 -4.23
N ILE A 49 6.55 -13.15 -4.88
CA ILE A 49 5.33 -12.36 -4.62
C ILE A 49 4.09 -13.11 -5.11
N ARG A 50 4.16 -13.84 -6.23
CA ARG A 50 3.04 -14.64 -6.75
C ARG A 50 2.60 -15.76 -5.80
N GLU A 51 3.52 -16.30 -5.03
CA GLU A 51 3.26 -17.38 -4.07
C GLU A 51 2.74 -16.89 -2.72
N MET A 52 2.91 -15.60 -2.41
CA MET A 52 2.41 -15.01 -1.17
C MET A 52 0.89 -14.92 -1.16
N LYS A 53 0.28 -15.31 -0.04
CA LYS A 53 -1.10 -14.96 0.26
C LYS A 53 -1.22 -13.44 0.53
N PRO A 54 -2.43 -12.84 0.41
CA PRO A 54 -2.61 -11.41 0.59
C PRO A 54 -2.13 -10.86 1.95
N ASP A 55 -2.37 -11.60 3.04
CA ASP A 55 -1.90 -11.28 4.40
C ASP A 55 -0.37 -11.33 4.49
N GLN A 56 0.26 -12.33 3.90
CA GLN A 56 1.72 -12.46 3.86
C GLN A 56 2.38 -11.36 3.03
N ARG A 57 1.72 -10.94 1.95
CA ARG A 57 2.21 -9.83 1.14
C ARG A 57 2.07 -8.50 1.86
N LEU A 58 0.99 -8.31 2.62
CA LEU A 58 0.84 -7.14 3.49
C LEU A 58 1.93 -7.11 4.55
N ASP A 59 2.18 -8.23 5.22
CA ASP A 59 3.26 -8.36 6.21
C ASP A 59 4.62 -7.95 5.63
N ALA A 60 4.97 -8.50 4.46
CA ALA A 60 6.22 -8.17 3.78
C ALA A 60 6.33 -6.68 3.42
N ILE A 61 5.26 -6.07 2.90
CA ILE A 61 5.24 -4.64 2.56
C ILE A 61 5.44 -3.77 3.81
N LEU A 62 4.75 -4.10 4.91
CA LEU A 62 4.86 -3.36 6.16
C LEU A 62 6.27 -3.49 6.76
N ALA A 63 6.79 -4.72 6.84
CA ALA A 63 8.11 -5.00 7.41
C ALA A 63 9.26 -4.39 6.59
N GLU A 64 9.19 -4.45 5.26
CA GLU A 64 10.22 -3.91 4.37
C GLU A 64 10.07 -2.39 4.16
N GLY A 65 8.88 -1.82 4.42
CA GLY A 65 8.57 -0.41 4.21
C GLY A 65 8.63 0.00 2.74
N GLU A 66 8.34 -0.91 1.82
CA GLU A 66 8.43 -0.67 0.38
C GLU A 66 7.46 -1.49 -0.46
N PHE A 67 7.10 -0.97 -1.63
CA PHE A 67 6.43 -1.73 -2.67
C PHE A 67 7.42 -2.20 -3.72
N ARG A 68 7.25 -3.46 -4.13
CA ARG A 68 7.88 -4.02 -5.32
C ARG A 68 6.95 -3.85 -6.52
N PRO A 69 7.26 -2.96 -7.48
CA PRO A 69 6.40 -2.69 -8.63
C PRO A 69 6.39 -3.88 -9.60
N ALA A 70 5.32 -4.01 -10.38
CA ALA A 70 5.22 -5.03 -11.43
C ALA A 70 4.73 -4.42 -12.74
N VAL A 71 5.16 -5.00 -13.87
CA VAL A 71 4.67 -4.57 -15.19
C VAL A 71 3.22 -5.01 -15.35
N THR A 72 2.35 -4.03 -15.56
CA THR A 72 0.91 -4.27 -15.73
C THR A 72 0.59 -4.90 -17.09
N TYR A 73 -0.64 -5.39 -17.28
CA TYR A 73 -1.08 -6.00 -18.54
C TYR A 73 -1.02 -5.00 -19.73
N SER A 74 -1.11 -3.70 -19.44
CA SER A 74 -0.99 -2.64 -20.44
C SER A 74 0.44 -2.45 -20.97
N GLY A 75 1.44 -3.08 -20.35
CA GLY A 75 2.85 -2.81 -20.58
C GLY A 75 3.31 -1.52 -19.87
N GLY A 76 4.30 -0.84 -20.46
CA GLY A 76 4.94 0.33 -19.87
C GLY A 76 5.97 -0.03 -18.80
N LEU A 77 6.31 0.95 -17.96
CA LEU A 77 7.16 0.74 -16.79
C LEU A 77 6.45 -0.12 -15.73
N PRO A 78 7.21 -0.85 -14.87
CA PRO A 78 6.68 -1.39 -13.63
C PRO A 78 5.94 -0.31 -12.83
N ALA A 79 4.84 -0.67 -12.17
CA ALA A 79 4.06 0.27 -11.39
C ALA A 79 3.55 -0.31 -10.08
N VAL A 80 3.34 0.59 -9.11
CA VAL A 80 2.52 0.32 -7.93
C VAL A 80 1.11 0.83 -8.23
N CYS A 81 0.13 -0.05 -8.11
CA CYS A 81 -1.25 0.23 -8.50
C CYS A 81 -2.10 0.44 -7.25
N PHE A 82 -3.00 1.40 -7.30
CA PHE A 82 -3.93 1.73 -6.23
C PHE A 82 -5.34 1.85 -6.79
N THR A 83 -6.33 1.82 -5.90
CA THR A 83 -7.72 2.09 -6.21
C THR A 83 -8.18 3.31 -5.43
N GLU A 84 -8.65 4.35 -6.13
CA GLU A 84 -9.30 5.50 -5.48
C GLU A 84 -10.74 5.12 -5.11
N SER A 85 -11.02 5.02 -3.81
CA SER A 85 -12.35 4.64 -3.33
C SER A 85 -12.60 5.21 -1.94
N SER A 86 -13.86 5.56 -1.66
CA SER A 86 -14.33 5.78 -0.30
C SER A 86 -14.32 4.46 0.48
N VAL A 87 -14.53 4.50 1.80
CA VAL A 87 -14.68 3.28 2.62
C VAL A 87 -15.75 2.36 2.03
N ALA A 88 -16.94 2.89 1.73
CA ALA A 88 -18.02 2.12 1.09
C ALA A 88 -17.62 1.51 -0.27
N GLY A 89 -16.77 2.20 -1.04
CA GLY A 89 -16.21 1.67 -2.29
C GLY A 89 -15.26 0.48 -2.04
N VAL A 90 -14.41 0.57 -1.01
CA VAL A 90 -13.55 -0.54 -0.58
C VAL A 90 -14.38 -1.74 -0.12
N GLU A 91 -15.43 -1.52 0.68
CA GLU A 91 -16.35 -2.58 1.13
C GLU A 91 -17.03 -3.27 -0.06
N TYR A 92 -17.49 -2.50 -1.05
CA TYR A 92 -18.03 -3.04 -2.30
C TYR A 92 -17.01 -3.90 -3.06
N LEU A 93 -15.76 -3.45 -3.18
CA LEU A 93 -14.71 -4.23 -3.85
C LEU A 93 -14.45 -5.58 -3.14
N ILE A 94 -14.45 -5.58 -1.82
CA ILE A 94 -14.25 -6.79 -1.02
C ILE A 94 -15.45 -7.73 -1.16
N ARG A 95 -16.66 -7.23 -0.87
CA ARG A 95 -17.89 -8.03 -0.80
C ARG A 95 -18.37 -8.50 -2.17
N ASP A 96 -18.40 -7.60 -3.14
CA ASP A 96 -19.10 -7.80 -4.42
C ASP A 96 -18.14 -8.09 -5.57
N CYS A 97 -16.90 -7.60 -5.51
CA CYS A 97 -15.88 -7.84 -6.55
C CYS A 97 -14.85 -8.91 -6.18
N GLY A 98 -14.92 -9.49 -4.97
CA GLY A 98 -14.07 -10.61 -4.53
C GLY A 98 -12.64 -10.23 -4.19
N PHE A 99 -12.37 -8.94 -3.90
CA PHE A 99 -11.05 -8.54 -3.40
C PHE A 99 -10.82 -9.13 -2.01
N PRO A 100 -9.63 -9.67 -1.73
CA PRO A 100 -9.32 -10.12 -0.38
C PRO A 100 -9.18 -8.87 0.52
N PRO A 101 -9.66 -8.93 1.78
CA PRO A 101 -9.68 -7.79 2.71
C PRO A 101 -8.30 -7.52 3.31
N TRP A 102 -7.30 -7.27 2.46
CA TRP A 102 -5.92 -7.01 2.85
C TRP A 102 -5.35 -5.91 1.97
N GLY A 103 -4.87 -4.83 2.60
CA GLY A 103 -4.41 -3.67 1.87
C GLY A 103 -3.87 -2.58 2.77
N ILE A 104 -3.31 -1.56 2.16
CA ILE A 104 -2.79 -0.37 2.83
C ILE A 104 -3.32 0.87 2.13
N VAL A 105 -3.74 1.84 2.92
CA VAL A 105 -4.47 3.03 2.48
C VAL A 105 -3.58 4.25 2.64
N PHE A 106 -3.50 5.06 1.59
CA PHE A 106 -2.66 6.26 1.53
C PHE A 106 -3.49 7.49 1.25
N ASP A 107 -2.97 8.61 1.69
CA ASP A 107 -3.42 9.92 1.24
C ASP A 107 -3.15 10.12 -0.27
N ARG A 108 -4.14 10.64 -0.99
CA ARG A 108 -4.09 10.86 -2.43
C ARG A 108 -3.04 11.88 -2.85
N GLN A 109 -2.84 12.92 -2.04
CA GLN A 109 -1.80 13.91 -2.29
C GLN A 109 -0.43 13.24 -2.24
N TRP A 110 -0.17 12.36 -1.27
CA TRP A 110 1.09 11.61 -1.21
C TRP A 110 1.29 10.73 -2.46
N VAL A 111 0.28 9.97 -2.87
CA VAL A 111 0.36 9.13 -4.09
C VAL A 111 0.70 9.98 -5.33
N PHE A 112 0.09 11.16 -5.46
CA PHE A 112 0.39 12.11 -6.53
C PHE A 112 1.82 12.65 -6.47
N GLU A 113 2.31 12.97 -5.28
CA GLU A 113 3.68 13.45 -5.05
C GLU A 113 4.75 12.41 -5.41
N GLN A 114 4.44 11.13 -5.27
CA GLN A 114 5.29 10.04 -5.75
C GLN A 114 5.26 9.87 -7.28
N GLY A 115 4.55 10.75 -8.02
CA GLY A 115 4.36 10.67 -9.46
C GLY A 115 3.19 9.76 -9.86
N GLY A 116 2.27 9.49 -8.94
CA GLY A 116 1.04 8.74 -9.21
C GLY A 116 0.00 9.56 -9.96
N ALA A 117 -0.79 8.91 -10.80
CA ALA A 117 -1.91 9.52 -11.48
C ALA A 117 -3.02 8.49 -11.77
N PRO A 118 -4.28 8.93 -11.95
CA PRO A 118 -5.34 8.05 -12.42
C PRO A 118 -5.00 7.49 -13.79
N VAL A 119 -5.37 6.23 -14.03
CA VAL A 119 -5.24 5.65 -15.37
C VAL A 119 -6.30 6.26 -16.31
N TRP A 120 -5.96 6.36 -17.59
CA TRP A 120 -6.94 6.63 -18.64
C TRP A 120 -7.34 5.34 -19.34
N TYR A 121 -8.64 5.19 -19.53
CA TYR A 121 -9.23 4.07 -20.24
C TYR A 121 -9.36 4.42 -21.72
N TYR A 122 -8.79 3.59 -22.60
CA TYR A 122 -8.76 3.84 -24.05
C TYR A 122 -9.41 2.71 -24.84
N ARG A 123 -10.02 3.03 -25.98
CA ARG A 123 -10.64 2.05 -26.87
C ARG A 123 -9.60 1.28 -27.68
N SER A 124 -9.89 0.03 -28.04
CA SER A 124 -8.95 -0.87 -28.71
C SER A 124 -8.35 -0.30 -30.02
N GLU A 125 -9.10 0.52 -30.76
CA GLU A 125 -8.69 1.12 -32.02
C GLU A 125 -7.55 2.15 -31.91
N VAL A 126 -7.36 2.80 -30.75
CA VAL A 126 -6.28 3.79 -30.55
C VAL A 126 -5.01 3.18 -29.96
N ARG A 127 -4.95 1.84 -29.84
CA ARG A 127 -3.81 1.13 -29.24
C ARG A 127 -2.50 1.49 -29.92
N GLU A 128 -2.43 1.46 -31.25
CA GLU A 128 -1.17 1.70 -31.96
C GLU A 128 -0.63 3.11 -31.75
N GLU A 129 -1.53 4.09 -31.61
CA GLU A 129 -1.18 5.49 -31.29
C GLU A 129 -0.59 5.60 -29.88
N LEU A 130 -1.19 4.92 -28.90
CA LEU A 130 -0.67 4.85 -27.53
C LEU A 130 0.72 4.20 -27.48
N PHE A 131 0.96 3.19 -28.32
CA PHE A 131 2.26 2.50 -28.40
C PHE A 131 3.37 3.37 -29.02
N GLN A 132 3.05 4.52 -29.62
CA GLN A 132 4.05 5.53 -30.02
C GLN A 132 4.49 6.43 -28.85
N LEU A 133 3.80 6.39 -27.71
CA LEU A 133 4.16 7.18 -26.53
C LEU A 133 5.25 6.47 -25.70
N SER A 134 5.93 7.24 -24.84
CA SER A 134 6.96 6.70 -23.96
C SER A 134 6.40 5.66 -22.98
N ASP A 135 7.24 4.72 -22.54
CA ASP A 135 6.87 3.66 -21.59
C ASP A 135 6.23 4.20 -20.31
N ARG A 136 6.73 5.35 -19.83
CA ARG A 136 6.18 6.06 -18.68
C ARG A 136 4.74 6.48 -18.92
N VAL A 137 4.44 7.10 -20.06
CA VAL A 137 3.08 7.53 -20.40
C VAL A 137 2.18 6.31 -20.59
N ARG A 138 2.66 5.25 -21.24
CA ARG A 138 1.89 4.01 -21.44
C ARG A 138 1.51 3.31 -20.12
N THR A 139 2.27 3.51 -19.04
CA THR A 139 1.94 2.97 -17.71
C THR A 139 0.56 3.39 -17.23
N TRP A 140 0.06 4.57 -17.58
CA TRP A 140 -1.29 5.03 -17.19
C TRP A 140 -2.39 4.64 -18.19
N GLY A 141 -2.09 3.94 -19.28
CA GLY A 141 -3.11 3.48 -20.22
C GLY A 141 -3.72 2.14 -19.80
N VAL A 142 -5.04 2.02 -19.81
CA VAL A 142 -5.76 0.75 -19.66
C VAL A 142 -6.73 0.58 -20.82
N ARG A 143 -6.67 -0.56 -21.53
CA ARG A 143 -7.62 -0.84 -22.59
C ARG A 143 -9.00 -1.07 -21.97
N LEU A 144 -10.01 -0.36 -22.48
CA LEU A 144 -11.42 -0.60 -22.18
C LEU A 144 -12.04 -1.41 -23.30
N ASP A 145 -12.36 -2.67 -23.01
CA ASP A 145 -12.91 -3.60 -24.00
C ASP A 145 -14.02 -4.44 -23.37
N GLY A 146 -15.21 -4.37 -23.97
CA GLY A 146 -16.40 -5.10 -23.54
C GLY A 146 -16.65 -6.39 -24.31
N SER A 147 -15.75 -6.79 -25.21
CA SER A 147 -15.89 -8.05 -25.96
C SER A 147 -15.71 -9.26 -25.07
N ASP A 148 -16.43 -10.35 -25.38
CA ASP A 148 -16.37 -11.60 -24.61
C ASP A 148 -15.00 -12.29 -24.71
N GLU A 149 -14.24 -12.07 -25.80
CA GLU A 149 -12.95 -12.71 -26.05
C GLU A 149 -11.79 -12.05 -25.28
N MET A 150 -11.85 -10.74 -25.06
CA MET A 150 -10.75 -9.97 -24.45
C MET A 150 -11.24 -8.90 -23.44
N LYS A 151 -12.26 -9.26 -22.65
CA LYS A 151 -12.89 -8.38 -21.66
C LYS A 151 -11.85 -7.70 -20.77
N SER A 152 -11.84 -6.38 -20.83
CA SER A 152 -10.98 -5.50 -20.05
C SER A 152 -11.81 -4.30 -19.64
N ASP A 153 -12.71 -4.53 -18.68
CA ASP A 153 -13.55 -3.49 -18.07
C ASP A 153 -13.27 -3.45 -16.57
N TRP A 154 -12.37 -2.53 -16.21
CA TRP A 154 -11.87 -2.34 -14.85
C TRP A 154 -12.22 -0.96 -14.32
N LEU A 155 -13.25 -0.31 -14.87
CA LEU A 155 -13.65 1.05 -14.48
C LEU A 155 -14.03 1.14 -12.99
N HIS A 156 -14.60 0.06 -12.44
CA HIS A 156 -14.97 -0.04 -11.03
C HIS A 156 -13.76 0.00 -10.08
N GLU A 157 -12.56 -0.37 -10.55
CA GLU A 157 -11.35 -0.34 -9.71
C GLU A 157 -10.76 1.08 -9.58
N ARG A 158 -11.24 2.07 -10.37
CA ARG A 158 -10.78 3.48 -10.39
C ARG A 158 -9.27 3.59 -10.21
N GLU A 159 -8.54 2.88 -11.07
CA GLU A 159 -7.13 2.55 -10.86
C GLU A 159 -6.24 3.82 -10.95
N TRP A 160 -5.28 3.91 -10.05
CA TRP A 160 -4.15 4.85 -10.11
C TRP A 160 -2.85 4.07 -10.17
N ARG A 161 -1.83 4.65 -10.81
CA ARG A 161 -0.50 4.02 -10.93
C ARG A 161 0.60 5.01 -10.62
N ILE A 162 1.58 4.56 -9.85
CA ILE A 162 2.90 5.20 -9.71
C ILE A 162 3.88 4.40 -10.60
N PRO A 163 4.35 4.95 -11.73
CA PRO A 163 5.41 4.33 -12.51
C PRO A 163 6.74 4.34 -11.74
N VAL A 164 7.42 3.20 -11.69
CA VAL A 164 8.72 3.04 -11.02
C VAL A 164 9.75 2.64 -12.06
N GLU A 165 10.70 3.53 -12.32
CA GLU A 165 11.74 3.32 -13.34
C GLU A 165 12.78 2.29 -12.90
N THR A 166 13.18 2.31 -11.63
CA THR A 166 14.16 1.36 -11.06
C THR A 166 13.85 1.08 -9.59
N GLY A 167 14.16 -0.14 -9.13
CA GLY A 167 14.09 -0.52 -7.72
C GLY A 167 12.67 -0.67 -7.16
N THR A 168 12.46 -0.13 -5.97
CA THR A 168 11.24 -0.23 -5.16
C THR A 168 10.69 1.16 -4.85
N LEU A 169 9.39 1.25 -4.56
CA LEU A 169 8.79 2.48 -4.05
C LEU A 169 8.81 2.44 -2.53
N LYS A 170 9.59 3.32 -1.90
CA LYS A 170 9.64 3.44 -0.44
C LYS A 170 8.33 4.03 0.09
N ILE A 171 7.87 3.49 1.22
CA ILE A 171 6.71 4.00 1.93
C ILE A 171 7.19 5.05 2.92
N ASP A 172 6.54 6.22 2.90
CA ASP A 172 6.58 7.14 4.02
C ASP A 172 5.56 6.66 5.07
N PRO A 173 5.98 6.24 6.28
CA PRO A 173 5.07 5.80 7.32
C PRO A 173 4.00 6.84 7.66
N ASP A 174 4.31 8.14 7.54
CA ASP A 174 3.37 9.21 7.87
C ASP A 174 2.28 9.41 6.81
N ALA A 175 2.50 8.89 5.60
CA ALA A 175 1.51 8.89 4.54
C ALA A 175 0.48 7.75 4.64
N VAL A 176 0.74 6.75 5.50
CA VAL A 176 -0.19 5.65 5.74
C VAL A 176 -1.35 6.16 6.57
N VAL A 177 -2.55 6.13 5.98
CA VAL A 177 -3.80 6.50 6.63
C VAL A 177 -4.30 5.33 7.49
N ALA A 178 -4.38 4.14 6.87
CA ALA A 178 -4.90 2.96 7.53
C ALA A 178 -4.34 1.67 6.89
N THR A 179 -4.45 0.57 7.63
CA THR A 179 -4.25 -0.79 7.10
C THR A 179 -5.57 -1.54 7.11
N ILE A 180 -5.90 -2.20 6.00
CA ILE A 180 -7.08 -3.06 5.88
C ILE A 180 -6.68 -4.48 6.29
N ILE A 181 -7.42 -5.03 7.26
CA ILE A 181 -7.09 -6.30 7.91
C ILE A 181 -8.26 -7.27 7.75
N GLY A 182 -7.96 -8.47 7.24
CA GLY A 182 -8.98 -9.48 6.97
C GLY A 182 -9.33 -10.39 8.14
N ALA A 183 -8.56 -10.33 9.22
CA ALA A 183 -8.76 -11.12 10.42
C ALA A 183 -8.48 -10.26 11.68
N PRO A 184 -9.45 -10.10 12.61
CA PRO A 184 -9.34 -9.15 13.73
C PRO A 184 -8.08 -9.28 14.60
N ASP A 185 -7.59 -10.51 14.79
CA ASP A 185 -6.43 -10.77 15.65
C ASP A 185 -5.10 -10.73 14.88
N TRP A 186 -5.13 -10.42 13.58
CA TRP A 186 -3.92 -10.37 12.77
C TRP A 186 -3.09 -9.14 13.09
N LYS A 187 -1.78 -9.35 13.20
CA LYS A 187 -0.76 -8.32 13.32
C LYS A 187 0.40 -8.68 12.39
N PRO A 188 1.15 -7.69 11.88
CA PRO A 188 2.38 -7.97 11.14
C PRO A 188 3.40 -8.63 12.05
N SER A 189 4.36 -9.30 11.44
CA SER A 189 5.55 -9.82 12.11
C SER A 189 6.32 -8.68 12.78
N PRO A 190 6.71 -8.81 14.06
CA PRO A 190 7.60 -7.84 14.69
C PRO A 190 8.92 -7.72 13.93
N ILE A 191 9.44 -6.50 13.82
CA ILE A 191 10.73 -6.23 13.18
C ILE A 191 11.89 -6.19 14.17
N ASP A 192 11.59 -6.01 15.45
CA ASP A 192 12.56 -6.04 16.55
C ASP A 192 11.87 -6.44 17.86
N VAL A 193 12.66 -6.62 18.91
CA VAL A 193 12.19 -6.84 20.28
C VAL A 193 12.96 -5.91 21.20
N VAL A 194 12.24 -5.14 22.02
CA VAL A 194 12.84 -4.23 22.99
C VAL A 194 12.62 -4.72 24.41
N THR A 195 13.60 -4.45 25.26
CA THR A 195 13.51 -4.74 26.69
C THR A 195 12.65 -3.66 27.38
N VAL A 196 11.60 -4.06 28.06
CA VAL A 196 10.66 -3.17 28.76
C VAL A 196 10.59 -3.51 30.24
N GLY A 197 10.36 -2.48 31.08
CA GLY A 197 10.05 -2.71 32.49
C GLY A 197 8.78 -3.54 32.62
N SER A 198 8.85 -4.67 33.35
CA SER A 198 7.67 -5.54 33.53
C SER A 198 6.73 -5.05 34.63
N GLY A 199 7.15 -4.08 35.45
CA GLY A 199 6.48 -3.68 36.69
C GLY A 199 6.57 -4.71 37.82
N HIS A 200 7.22 -5.86 37.59
CA HIS A 200 7.50 -6.87 38.61
C HIS A 200 8.92 -6.70 39.13
N TYR A 201 9.10 -6.77 40.44
CA TYR A 201 10.40 -6.64 41.09
C TYR A 201 10.81 -7.96 41.74
N VAL A 202 12.09 -8.29 41.64
CA VAL A 202 12.65 -9.57 42.08
C VAL A 202 13.91 -9.28 42.88
N ASP A 203 14.08 -9.96 44.02
CA ASP A 203 15.34 -9.95 44.74
C ASP A 203 16.34 -10.84 44.00
N MET A 204 17.41 -10.24 43.48
CA MET A 204 18.39 -10.90 42.61
C MET A 204 19.28 -11.91 43.34
N LEU A 205 19.27 -11.96 44.68
CA LEU A 205 20.00 -12.96 45.45
C LEU A 205 19.16 -14.22 45.71
N SER A 206 17.86 -14.05 45.96
CA SER A 206 16.94 -15.15 46.24
C SER A 206 16.19 -15.66 45.01
N GLY A 207 16.04 -14.83 43.97
CA GLY A 207 15.22 -15.10 42.79
C GLY A 207 13.72 -14.96 43.03
N GLU A 208 13.31 -14.51 44.23
CA GLU A 208 11.90 -14.41 44.61
C GLU A 208 11.32 -13.01 44.33
N PRO A 209 10.02 -12.92 43.97
CA PRO A 209 9.34 -11.64 43.86
C PRO A 209 9.44 -10.83 45.15
N SER A 210 9.80 -9.55 45.04
CA SER A 210 9.95 -8.66 46.20
C SER A 210 9.47 -7.26 45.84
N THR A 211 8.78 -6.60 46.78
CA THR A 211 8.33 -5.21 46.64
C THR A 211 9.11 -4.25 47.54
N ASP A 212 10.11 -4.75 48.27
CA ASP A 212 10.98 -3.94 49.12
C ASP A 212 12.04 -3.20 48.27
N LEU A 213 11.64 -2.05 47.73
CA LEU A 213 12.52 -1.19 46.93
C LEU A 213 13.68 -0.57 47.75
N SER A 214 13.71 -0.76 49.08
CA SER A 214 14.85 -0.33 49.90
C SER A 214 16.01 -1.34 49.90
N ASN A 215 15.75 -2.58 49.50
CA ASN A 215 16.76 -3.62 49.34
C ASN A 215 17.54 -3.40 48.03
N PRO A 216 18.87 -3.19 48.05
CA PRO A 216 19.67 -2.88 46.87
C PRO A 216 19.78 -4.05 45.87
N TYR A 217 19.38 -5.26 46.28
CA TYR A 217 19.33 -6.42 45.41
C TYR A 217 17.98 -6.61 44.75
N VAL A 218 16.96 -5.80 45.06
CA VAL A 218 15.67 -5.83 44.39
C VAL A 218 15.76 -4.99 43.11
N GLN A 219 15.56 -5.64 41.97
CA GLN A 219 15.56 -5.00 40.65
C GLN A 219 14.25 -5.29 39.93
N GLU A 220 13.87 -4.39 39.01
CA GLU A 220 12.75 -4.66 38.12
C GLU A 220 13.13 -5.80 37.16
N TRP A 221 12.29 -6.82 37.10
CA TRP A 221 12.37 -7.84 36.07
C TRP A 221 12.11 -7.18 34.72
N LEU A 222 12.99 -7.42 33.76
CA LEU A 222 12.82 -6.89 32.43
C LEU A 222 12.08 -7.89 31.55
N GLY A 223 10.98 -7.44 30.94
CA GLY A 223 10.25 -8.18 29.91
C GLY A 223 10.75 -7.84 28.51
N GLU A 224 10.21 -8.54 27.53
CA GLU A 224 10.41 -8.28 26.11
C GLU A 224 9.09 -7.84 25.47
N ALA A 225 9.13 -6.78 24.68
CA ALA A 225 7.99 -6.29 23.91
C ALA A 225 8.33 -6.25 22.41
N PRO A 226 7.42 -6.72 21.53
CA PRO A 226 7.64 -6.63 20.09
C PRO A 226 7.63 -5.18 19.62
N VAL A 227 8.50 -4.86 18.66
CA VAL A 227 8.44 -3.63 17.88
C VAL A 227 7.83 -3.95 16.52
N TYR A 228 6.72 -3.30 16.19
CA TYR A 228 6.07 -3.46 14.90
C TYR A 228 6.57 -2.45 13.87
N PRO A 229 6.33 -2.69 12.57
CA PRO A 229 6.74 -1.75 11.53
C PRO A 229 6.15 -0.35 11.69
N ALA A 230 6.89 0.68 11.32
CA ALA A 230 6.44 2.07 11.43
C ALA A 230 5.20 2.38 10.57
N CYS A 231 5.01 1.65 9.46
CA CYS A 231 3.82 1.75 8.61
C CYS A 231 2.56 1.13 9.26
N TRP A 232 2.71 0.50 10.42
CA TRP A 232 1.64 -0.14 11.18
C TRP A 232 1.43 0.54 12.54
N GLU A 233 2.52 0.76 13.27
CA GLU A 233 2.47 1.28 14.64
C GLU A 233 1.78 2.66 14.70
N GLY A 234 0.75 2.77 15.55
CA GLY A 234 0.00 4.01 15.74
C GLY A 234 -0.85 4.45 14.53
N LYS A 235 -1.07 3.58 13.54
CA LYS A 235 -1.95 3.84 12.38
C LYS A 235 -3.34 3.28 12.61
N GLU A 236 -4.33 3.78 11.87
CA GLU A 236 -5.67 3.19 11.92
C GLU A 236 -5.68 1.78 11.31
N HIS A 237 -6.56 0.95 11.86
CA HIS A 237 -6.73 -0.44 11.47
C HIS A 237 -8.20 -0.67 11.12
N TRP A 238 -8.46 -0.85 9.83
CA TRP A 238 -9.79 -1.10 9.29
C TRP A 238 -9.97 -2.60 9.13
N THR A 239 -10.63 -3.21 10.10
CA THR A 239 -10.83 -4.65 10.14
C THR A 239 -12.13 -5.01 9.46
N TRP A 240 -12.05 -5.96 8.52
CA TRP A 240 -13.22 -6.52 7.85
C TRP A 240 -13.93 -7.51 8.78
N VAL A 241 -15.14 -7.15 9.24
CA VAL A 241 -15.95 -7.96 10.16
C VAL A 241 -17.39 -7.97 9.65
N ASP A 242 -17.99 -9.15 9.53
CA ASP A 242 -19.41 -9.35 9.20
C ASP A 242 -19.94 -8.57 7.97
N GLY A 243 -19.06 -8.27 7.01
CA GLY A 243 -19.42 -7.62 5.75
C GLY A 243 -19.22 -6.10 5.71
N GLU A 244 -18.57 -5.53 6.73
CA GLU A 244 -18.29 -4.09 6.85
C GLU A 244 -16.84 -3.86 7.34
N LEU A 245 -16.29 -2.68 7.07
CA LEU A 245 -15.01 -2.23 7.61
C LEU A 245 -15.22 -1.47 8.92
N CYS A 246 -14.72 -2.03 10.01
CA CYS A 246 -14.77 -1.43 11.33
C CYS A 246 -13.40 -0.83 11.68
N VAL A 247 -13.39 0.41 12.18
CA VAL A 247 -12.20 0.97 12.82
C VAL A 247 -12.05 0.30 14.18
N VAL A 248 -11.00 -0.50 14.34
CA VAL A 248 -10.66 -1.06 15.66
C VAL A 248 -9.74 -0.05 16.35
N PRO A 249 -10.11 0.44 17.54
CA PRO A 249 -9.30 1.40 18.30
C PRO A 249 -7.99 0.81 18.82
#